data_AF-A0A7S2FHL6-F1
#
_entry.id   AF-A0A7S2FHL6-F1
#
_cell.length_a   1.000
_cell.length_b   1.000
_cell.length_c   1.000
_cell.angle_alpha   90.00
_cell.angle_beta   90.00
_cell.angle_gamma   90.00
#
_symmetry.space_group_name_H-M   'P 1'
#
loop_
_entity.id
_entity.type
_entity.pdbx_description
1 polymer ?
#
loop_
_entity_poly.entity_id
_entity_poly.type
_entity_poly.pdbx_seq_one_letter_code
_entity_poly.pdbx_strand_id
1 'polypeptide(L)'
;MRANAVEASRRPSFNAATELQSTATYQAVFQEGFWPVGSDEETPVFVIGLMRSGSTLVEAILSSHSKVVDMGEDSVFNGMLPEIREKIVKSISKGDINGVLEQVEAAASKVVHHMQLKFPDNSSSMATYIVDKMLFNFKNVGFIHLVFPKARIIHCVRSFWDVLFSCYKHKFEDSGLEWSLSIEHIVSYFVAYRRLMRHWETVLPGRIFTVQYEELVASPREVVQRMLEHCNLEWEEQVMDFHRSKDRVVLTHSALQVRTGIYKHSVGRVARYRRLLEAEVNKVPLFLNELSDVVADENKVNWVINDSRSWQQQLSHPQANNPKSAITPPLSSAAEQSPAASSTGGLRERHAMAPAVVVNRGASSRYGSSEFLPQMTATPRIPLMPGRQPSPI
;
A
#
# COMPACT_ATOMS: atom_id res chain seq x y z
N MET A 1 2.81 21.69 13.56
CA MET A 1 2.60 21.43 15.00
C MET A 1 1.23 21.90 15.48
N ARG A 2 0.91 23.20 15.46
CA ARG A 2 -0.38 23.71 16.02
C ARG A 2 -1.64 23.14 15.35
N ALA A 3 -1.65 22.98 14.02
CA ALA A 3 -2.81 22.42 13.31
C ALA A 3 -3.13 20.98 13.75
N ASN A 4 -2.13 20.10 13.80
CA ASN A 4 -2.34 18.71 14.23
C ASN A 4 -2.77 18.62 15.71
N ALA A 5 -2.28 19.51 16.57
CA ALA A 5 -2.71 19.55 17.97
C ALA A 5 -4.21 19.91 18.10
N VAL A 6 -4.70 20.85 17.29
CA VAL A 6 -6.13 21.21 17.23
C VAL A 6 -6.99 20.06 16.68
N GLU A 7 -6.49 19.33 15.68
CA GLU A 7 -7.19 18.14 15.18
C GLU A 7 -7.18 17.00 16.22
N ALA A 8 -6.05 16.78 16.89
CA ALA A 8 -5.92 15.76 17.94
C ALA A 8 -6.88 16.02 19.12
N SER A 9 -7.13 17.27 19.48
CA SER A 9 -8.11 17.60 20.54
C SER A 9 -9.57 17.36 20.14
N ARG A 10 -9.85 17.13 18.85
CA ARG A 10 -11.21 16.94 18.31
C ARG A 10 -11.54 15.49 17.97
N ARG A 11 -10.55 14.59 18.03
CA ARG A 11 -10.68 13.18 17.66
C ARG A 11 -10.40 12.29 18.88
N PRO A 12 -10.86 11.02 18.87
CA PRO A 12 -10.43 10.05 19.86
C PRO A 12 -8.90 9.98 19.92
N SER A 13 -8.33 9.85 21.12
CA SER A 13 -6.87 9.68 21.22
C SER A 13 -6.49 8.31 20.69
N PHE A 14 -5.43 8.27 19.88
CA PHE A 14 -4.73 7.02 19.60
C PHE A 14 -4.15 6.45 20.91
N ASN A 15 -4.15 5.12 21.03
CA ASN A 15 -3.59 4.40 22.18
C ASN A 15 -2.51 3.42 21.70
N ALA A 16 -1.25 3.77 21.95
CA ALA A 16 -0.09 2.96 21.60
C ALA A 16 -0.10 1.58 22.27
N ALA A 17 -0.54 1.48 23.52
CA ALA A 17 -0.61 0.21 24.23
C ALA A 17 -1.62 -0.75 23.60
N THR A 18 -2.77 -0.24 23.16
CA THR A 18 -3.78 -1.04 22.44
C THR A 18 -3.25 -1.55 21.10
N GLU A 19 -2.50 -0.74 20.36
CA GLU A 19 -1.90 -1.14 19.08
C GLU A 19 -0.85 -2.24 19.27
N LEU A 20 -0.01 -2.13 20.31
CA LEU A 20 0.98 -3.15 20.66
C LEU A 20 0.33 -4.44 21.16
N GLN A 21 -0.72 -4.33 21.98
CA GLN A 21 -1.49 -5.49 22.44
C GLN A 21 -2.15 -6.22 21.26
N SER A 22 -2.67 -5.47 20.29
CA SER A 22 -3.22 -6.03 19.05
C SER A 22 -2.15 -6.78 18.27
N THR A 23 -0.95 -6.18 18.13
CA THR A 23 0.22 -6.82 17.50
C THR A 23 0.58 -8.13 18.19
N ALA A 24 0.71 -8.13 19.52
CA ALA A 24 1.01 -9.32 20.31
C ALA A 24 -0.08 -10.40 20.16
N THR A 25 -1.35 -10.01 20.04
CA THR A 25 -2.46 -10.93 19.81
C THR A 25 -2.34 -11.62 18.45
N TYR A 26 -2.02 -10.87 17.38
CA TYR A 26 -1.75 -11.47 16.07
C TYR A 26 -0.59 -12.47 16.12
N GLN A 27 0.50 -12.11 16.80
CA GLN A 27 1.68 -12.98 16.94
C GLN A 27 1.37 -14.26 17.74
N ALA A 28 0.51 -14.16 18.75
CA ALA A 28 0.10 -15.31 19.56
C ALA A 28 -0.81 -16.26 18.79
N VAL A 29 -1.70 -15.73 17.92
CA VAL A 29 -2.64 -16.54 17.14
C VAL A 29 -1.97 -17.20 15.94
N PHE A 30 -1.21 -16.44 15.16
CA PHE A 30 -0.65 -16.92 13.90
C PHE A 30 0.81 -17.33 14.07
N GLN A 31 1.03 -18.57 14.47
CA GLN A 31 2.38 -19.13 14.67
C GLN A 31 2.79 -20.05 13.52
N GLU A 32 4.06 -20.39 13.45
CA GLU A 32 4.57 -21.38 12.52
C GLU A 32 3.80 -22.71 12.66
N GLY A 33 3.33 -23.25 11.53
CA GLY A 33 2.54 -24.48 11.47
C GLY A 33 1.02 -24.31 11.66
N PHE A 34 0.52 -23.12 12.02
CA PHE A 34 -0.92 -22.86 12.14
C PHE A 34 -1.52 -22.40 10.81
N TRP A 35 -1.68 -23.32 9.86
CA TRP A 35 -2.18 -22.99 8.51
C TRP A 35 -3.22 -23.99 7.98
N PRO A 36 -4.44 -24.03 8.54
CA PRO A 36 -5.60 -24.67 7.89
C PRO A 36 -6.03 -23.81 6.69
N VAL A 37 -5.30 -23.94 5.60
CA VAL A 37 -5.43 -23.06 4.43
C VAL A 37 -6.58 -23.44 3.51
N GLY A 38 -7.14 -22.43 2.87
CA GLY A 38 -8.23 -22.52 1.92
C GLY A 38 -7.75 -22.67 0.48
N SER A 39 -8.21 -21.78 -0.39
CA SER A 39 -8.16 -21.98 -1.82
C SER A 39 -6.77 -21.76 -2.44
N ASP A 40 -6.41 -22.63 -3.38
CA ASP A 40 -5.19 -22.53 -4.18
C ASP A 40 -5.25 -21.45 -5.29
N GLU A 41 -6.29 -20.61 -5.29
CA GLU A 41 -6.38 -19.44 -6.17
C GLU A 41 -5.15 -18.52 -5.99
N GLU A 42 -4.53 -18.14 -7.10
CA GLU A 42 -3.37 -17.22 -7.10
C GLU A 42 -3.80 -15.74 -7.08
N THR A 43 -5.06 -15.47 -7.40
CA THR A 43 -5.72 -14.16 -7.24
C THR A 43 -6.47 -14.15 -5.91
N PRO A 44 -6.50 -13.04 -5.15
CA PRO A 44 -6.03 -11.69 -5.50
C PRO A 44 -4.52 -11.46 -5.29
N VAL A 45 -4.00 -10.36 -5.83
CA VAL A 45 -2.70 -9.77 -5.45
C VAL A 45 -2.94 -8.67 -4.43
N PHE A 46 -2.37 -8.78 -3.24
CA PHE A 46 -2.55 -7.80 -2.16
C PHE A 46 -1.38 -6.82 -2.12
N VAL A 47 -1.67 -5.52 -2.24
CA VAL A 47 -0.68 -4.45 -2.04
C VAL A 47 -0.90 -3.82 -0.67
N ILE A 48 0.06 -4.06 0.23
CA ILE A 48 -0.01 -3.69 1.65
C ILE A 48 1.14 -2.75 2.03
N GLY A 49 1.08 -2.20 3.25
CA GLY A 49 2.17 -1.45 3.85
C GLY A 49 1.67 -0.24 4.62
N LEU A 50 2.59 0.63 5.01
CA LEU A 50 2.18 1.89 5.63
C LEU A 50 1.84 2.93 4.55
N MET A 51 0.95 3.86 4.88
CA MET A 51 0.69 5.01 4.03
C MET A 51 1.97 5.78 3.69
N ARG A 52 1.94 6.45 2.54
CA ARG A 52 3.05 7.27 2.03
C ARG A 52 4.31 6.47 1.64
N SER A 53 4.19 5.14 1.52
CA SER A 53 5.26 4.22 1.11
C SER A 53 5.24 3.82 -0.37
N GLY A 54 4.53 4.56 -1.23
CA GLY A 54 4.55 4.31 -2.68
C GLY A 54 3.59 3.23 -3.19
N SER A 55 2.63 2.76 -2.40
CA SER A 55 1.66 1.72 -2.82
C SER A 55 0.85 2.07 -4.07
N THR A 56 0.49 3.34 -4.27
CA THR A 56 -0.22 3.79 -5.48
C THR A 56 0.67 3.70 -6.73
N LEU A 57 1.99 3.86 -6.59
CA LEU A 57 2.92 3.67 -7.70
C LEU A 57 3.04 2.19 -8.05
N VAL A 58 3.14 1.33 -7.04
CA VAL A 58 3.18 -0.14 -7.21
C VAL A 58 1.90 -0.66 -7.88
N GLU A 59 0.73 -0.28 -7.37
CA GLU A 59 -0.57 -0.61 -7.96
C GLU A 59 -0.65 -0.18 -9.44
N ALA A 60 -0.21 1.05 -9.73
CA ALA A 60 -0.21 1.59 -11.09
C ALA A 60 0.70 0.82 -12.06
N ILE A 61 1.89 0.40 -11.61
CA ILE A 61 2.82 -0.41 -12.41
C ILE A 61 2.18 -1.77 -12.69
N LEU A 62 1.65 -2.44 -11.67
CA LEU A 62 1.02 -3.75 -11.81
C LEU A 62 -0.19 -3.71 -12.74
N SER A 63 -1.11 -2.77 -12.55
CA SER A 63 -2.32 -2.67 -13.38
C SER A 63 -2.09 -2.16 -14.80
N SER A 64 -0.85 -1.80 -15.13
CA SER A 64 -0.46 -1.55 -16.51
C SER A 64 -0.14 -2.84 -17.27
N HIS A 65 0.02 -3.98 -16.60
CA HIS A 65 0.18 -5.29 -17.25
C HIS A 65 -1.18 -5.80 -17.78
N SER A 66 -1.20 -6.37 -18.98
CA SER A 66 -2.40 -6.90 -19.64
C SER A 66 -3.22 -7.92 -18.83
N LYS A 67 -2.57 -8.66 -17.91
CA LYS A 67 -3.15 -9.71 -17.07
C LYS A 67 -3.63 -9.22 -15.70
N VAL A 68 -3.53 -7.92 -15.43
CA VAL A 68 -3.80 -7.36 -14.10
C VAL A 68 -4.83 -6.24 -14.19
N VAL A 69 -5.81 -6.29 -13.30
CA VAL A 69 -6.76 -5.18 -13.06
C VAL A 69 -6.66 -4.71 -11.62
N ASP A 70 -6.83 -3.42 -11.36
CA ASP A 70 -6.89 -2.87 -10.00
C ASP A 70 -8.31 -2.49 -9.58
N MET A 71 -8.61 -2.68 -8.29
CA MET A 71 -9.88 -2.26 -7.68
C MET A 71 -9.82 -0.87 -7.03
N GLY A 72 -8.69 -0.16 -7.17
CA GLY A 72 -8.41 1.04 -6.39
C GLY A 72 -8.46 0.79 -4.88
N GLU A 73 -8.98 1.77 -4.11
CA GLU A 73 -9.07 1.70 -2.64
C GLU A 73 -10.37 1.03 -2.13
N ASP A 74 -11.04 0.24 -2.96
CA ASP A 74 -12.30 -0.44 -2.66
C ASP A 74 -12.13 -1.96 -2.48
N SER A 75 -11.52 -2.32 -1.33
CA SER A 75 -11.18 -3.70 -0.98
C SER A 75 -12.39 -4.56 -0.65
N VAL A 76 -12.71 -5.50 -1.54
CA VAL A 76 -13.75 -6.53 -1.31
C VAL A 76 -13.39 -7.41 -0.12
N PHE A 77 -12.11 -7.80 -0.01
CA PHE A 77 -11.66 -8.64 1.10
C PHE A 77 -11.93 -7.99 2.45
N ASN A 78 -11.63 -6.69 2.60
CA ASN A 78 -11.88 -5.98 3.86
C ASN A 78 -13.37 -5.78 4.15
N GLY A 79 -14.21 -5.59 3.12
CA GLY A 79 -15.66 -5.54 3.29
C GLY A 79 -16.24 -6.83 3.85
N MET A 80 -15.63 -7.97 3.55
CA MET A 80 -16.06 -9.30 4.01
C MET A 80 -15.32 -9.78 5.26
N LEU A 81 -14.22 -9.11 5.65
CA LEU A 81 -13.33 -9.55 6.72
C LEU A 81 -14.02 -9.74 8.08
N PRO A 82 -15.00 -8.91 8.52
CA PRO A 82 -15.72 -9.16 9.77
C PRO A 82 -16.43 -10.53 9.80
N GLU A 83 -17.15 -10.87 8.73
CA GLU A 83 -17.84 -12.16 8.60
C GLU A 83 -16.83 -13.32 8.56
N ILE A 84 -15.74 -13.17 7.79
CA ILE A 84 -14.68 -14.17 7.68
C ILE A 84 -14.06 -14.45 9.06
N ARG A 85 -13.71 -13.40 9.80
CA ARG A 85 -13.12 -13.50 11.14
C ARG A 85 -14.06 -14.20 12.12
N GLU A 86 -15.31 -13.76 12.19
CA GLU A 86 -16.29 -14.34 13.11
C GLU A 86 -16.44 -15.85 12.88
N LYS A 87 -16.59 -16.25 11.61
CA LYS A 87 -16.76 -17.65 11.22
C LYS A 87 -15.55 -18.51 11.54
N ILE A 88 -14.35 -18.05 11.18
CA ILE A 88 -13.10 -18.77 11.46
C ILE A 88 -12.89 -18.90 12.98
N VAL A 89 -13.03 -17.81 13.74
CA VAL A 89 -12.86 -17.82 15.20
C VAL A 89 -13.86 -18.76 15.87
N LYS A 90 -15.11 -18.78 15.41
CA LYS A 90 -16.15 -19.69 15.91
C LYS A 90 -15.80 -21.15 15.69
N SER A 91 -15.26 -21.52 14.52
CA SER A 91 -14.83 -22.90 14.24
C SER A 91 -13.60 -23.29 15.08
N ILE A 92 -12.60 -22.41 15.17
CA ILE A 92 -11.42 -22.62 16.02
C ILE A 92 -11.82 -22.83 17.48
N SER A 93 -12.73 -22.01 18.00
CA SER A 93 -13.19 -22.07 19.40
C SER A 93 -13.89 -23.40 19.73
N LYS A 94 -14.42 -24.09 18.72
CA LYS A 94 -15.02 -25.43 18.85
C LYS A 94 -14.02 -26.57 18.63
N GLY A 95 -12.78 -26.27 18.27
CA GLY A 95 -11.80 -27.27 17.83
C GLY A 95 -12.13 -27.93 16.49
N ASP A 96 -13.00 -27.30 15.68
CA ASP A 96 -13.52 -27.86 14.43
C ASP A 96 -12.65 -27.42 13.25
N ILE A 97 -11.56 -28.15 13.01
CA ILE A 97 -10.60 -27.84 11.93
C ILE A 97 -11.23 -28.00 10.55
N ASN A 98 -12.09 -29.00 10.35
CA ASN A 98 -12.79 -29.17 9.07
C ASN A 98 -13.74 -28.00 8.82
N GLY A 99 -14.46 -27.56 9.86
CA GLY A 99 -15.24 -26.34 9.79
C GLY A 99 -14.40 -25.12 9.44
N VAL A 100 -13.17 -24.99 9.95
CA VAL A 100 -12.26 -23.90 9.54
C VAL A 100 -11.98 -23.95 8.04
N LEU A 101 -11.61 -25.13 7.51
CA LEU A 101 -11.31 -25.33 6.08
C LEU A 101 -12.51 -24.96 5.20
N GLU A 102 -13.71 -25.43 5.54
CA GLU A 102 -14.94 -25.07 4.82
C GLU A 102 -15.19 -23.55 4.83
N GLN A 103 -14.94 -22.87 5.95
CA GLN A 103 -15.14 -21.43 6.04
C GLN A 103 -14.12 -20.65 5.21
N VAL A 104 -12.84 -21.05 5.19
CA VAL A 104 -11.82 -20.34 4.39
C VAL A 104 -12.00 -20.57 2.90
N GLU A 105 -12.42 -21.77 2.47
CA GLU A 105 -12.70 -22.07 1.05
C GLU A 105 -13.96 -21.33 0.56
N ALA A 106 -15.02 -21.30 1.38
CA ALA A 106 -16.21 -20.52 1.08
C ALA A 106 -15.92 -19.01 1.05
N ALA A 107 -15.06 -18.52 1.95
CA ALA A 107 -14.61 -17.13 1.93
C ALA A 107 -13.85 -16.79 0.65
N ALA A 108 -12.92 -17.65 0.22
CA ALA A 108 -12.14 -17.45 -0.99
C ALA A 108 -13.05 -17.32 -2.23
N SER A 109 -13.96 -18.28 -2.41
CA SER A 109 -14.93 -18.30 -3.50
C SER A 109 -15.79 -17.04 -3.54
N LYS A 110 -16.31 -16.61 -2.37
CA LYS A 110 -17.13 -15.40 -2.28
C LYS A 110 -16.33 -14.14 -2.60
N VAL A 111 -15.12 -14.01 -2.06
CA VAL A 111 -14.27 -12.83 -2.28
C VAL A 111 -13.93 -12.69 -3.76
N VAL A 112 -13.44 -13.76 -4.40
CA VAL A 112 -13.09 -13.74 -5.84
C VAL A 112 -14.32 -13.41 -6.68
N HIS A 113 -15.46 -14.03 -6.40
CA HIS A 113 -16.71 -13.74 -7.12
C HIS A 113 -17.10 -12.26 -7.01
N HIS A 114 -17.08 -11.67 -5.81
CA HIS A 114 -17.44 -10.26 -5.62
C HIS A 114 -16.42 -9.31 -6.25
N MET A 115 -15.13 -9.68 -6.30
CA MET A 115 -14.13 -8.92 -7.05
C MET A 115 -14.42 -8.94 -8.55
N GLN A 116 -14.75 -10.10 -9.12
CA GLN A 116 -15.10 -10.25 -10.54
C GLN A 116 -16.34 -9.43 -10.92
N LEU A 117 -17.36 -9.36 -10.06
CA LEU A 117 -18.57 -8.57 -10.29
C LEU A 117 -18.30 -7.07 -10.46
N LYS A 118 -17.14 -6.55 -10.00
CA LYS A 118 -16.73 -5.15 -10.23
C LYS A 118 -16.23 -4.90 -11.65
N PHE A 119 -16.02 -5.95 -12.43
CA PHE A 119 -15.54 -5.89 -13.82
C PHE A 119 -16.51 -6.60 -14.78
N PRO A 120 -17.80 -6.20 -14.83
CA PRO A 120 -18.85 -6.93 -15.54
C PRO A 120 -18.68 -6.95 -17.07
N ASP A 121 -17.97 -5.97 -17.64
CA ASP A 121 -17.77 -5.84 -19.09
C ASP A 121 -16.51 -6.54 -19.62
N ASN A 122 -15.84 -7.38 -18.82
CA ASN A 122 -14.65 -8.11 -19.26
C ASN A 122 -13.56 -7.18 -19.84
N SER A 123 -13.36 -6.01 -19.21
CA SER A 123 -12.41 -4.97 -19.67
C SER A 123 -10.95 -5.42 -19.76
N SER A 124 -10.67 -6.66 -19.34
CA SER A 124 -9.59 -7.45 -19.92
C SER A 124 -10.04 -8.92 -19.93
N SER A 125 -10.42 -9.44 -21.10
CA SER A 125 -10.60 -10.89 -21.30
C SER A 125 -9.33 -11.71 -21.03
N MET A 126 -8.21 -11.03 -20.76
CA MET A 126 -6.89 -11.58 -20.44
C MET A 126 -6.52 -11.42 -18.95
N ALA A 127 -7.29 -10.69 -18.14
CA ALA A 127 -6.93 -10.43 -16.75
C ALA A 127 -7.14 -11.66 -15.88
N THR A 128 -6.05 -12.14 -15.30
CA THR A 128 -6.03 -13.29 -14.38
C THR A 128 -5.83 -12.87 -12.93
N TYR A 129 -5.31 -11.67 -12.69
CA TYR A 129 -5.03 -11.15 -11.35
C TYR A 129 -5.82 -9.88 -11.06
N ILE A 130 -6.40 -9.81 -9.86
CA ILE A 130 -7.08 -8.63 -9.35
C ILE A 130 -6.25 -8.07 -8.20
N VAL A 131 -5.83 -6.80 -8.31
CA VAL A 131 -5.09 -6.11 -7.26
C VAL A 131 -6.06 -5.52 -6.25
N ASP A 132 -5.91 -5.97 -4.99
CA ASP A 132 -6.52 -5.38 -3.81
C ASP A 132 -5.47 -4.55 -3.06
N LYS A 133 -5.52 -3.23 -3.21
CA LYS A 133 -4.64 -2.31 -2.48
C LYS A 133 -5.36 -1.73 -1.28
N MET A 134 -5.17 -2.39 -0.14
CA MET A 134 -5.56 -1.87 1.16
C MET A 134 -4.36 -1.91 2.10
N LEU A 135 -3.77 -0.74 2.35
CA LEU A 135 -2.52 -0.60 3.10
C LEU A 135 -2.51 -1.36 4.43
N PHE A 136 -3.58 -1.20 5.22
CA PHE A 136 -3.72 -1.79 6.55
C PHE A 136 -3.92 -3.32 6.54
N ASN A 137 -4.00 -3.97 5.37
CA ASN A 137 -3.96 -5.43 5.29
C ASN A 137 -2.64 -6.03 5.78
N PHE A 138 -1.61 -5.23 6.07
CA PHE A 138 -0.47 -5.72 6.85
C PHE A 138 -0.89 -6.32 8.21
N LYS A 139 -2.02 -5.89 8.78
CA LYS A 139 -2.60 -6.51 10.00
C LYS A 139 -3.32 -7.83 9.72
N ASN A 140 -3.67 -8.08 8.46
CA ASN A 140 -4.55 -9.16 8.03
C ASN A 140 -3.83 -10.25 7.24
N VAL A 141 -2.50 -10.21 7.14
CA VAL A 141 -1.71 -11.20 6.38
C VAL A 141 -2.03 -12.63 6.79
N GLY A 142 -2.17 -12.92 8.09
CA GLY A 142 -2.57 -14.24 8.57
C GLY A 142 -3.92 -14.71 7.99
N PHE A 143 -4.94 -13.85 7.96
CA PHE A 143 -6.23 -14.18 7.35
C PHE A 143 -6.17 -14.26 5.82
N ILE A 144 -5.38 -13.39 5.16
CA ILE A 144 -5.14 -13.48 3.72
C ILE A 144 -4.55 -14.84 3.39
N HIS A 145 -3.53 -15.29 4.14
CA HIS A 145 -2.89 -16.58 3.89
C HIS A 145 -3.81 -17.77 4.22
N LEU A 146 -4.66 -17.67 5.24
CA LEU A 146 -5.67 -18.68 5.52
C LEU A 146 -6.66 -18.83 4.37
N VAL A 147 -7.13 -17.73 3.78
CA VAL A 147 -8.14 -17.77 2.71
C VAL A 147 -7.50 -18.09 1.35
N PHE A 148 -6.34 -17.49 1.08
CA PHE A 148 -5.60 -17.56 -0.18
C PHE A 148 -4.13 -17.91 0.07
N PRO A 149 -3.80 -19.18 0.38
CA PRO A 149 -2.43 -19.62 0.59
C PRO A 149 -1.47 -19.31 -0.57
N LYS A 150 -1.98 -19.20 -1.80
CA LYS A 150 -1.19 -18.91 -3.01
C LYS A 150 -1.24 -17.45 -3.48
N ALA A 151 -2.08 -16.60 -2.90
CA ALA A 151 -2.13 -15.16 -3.22
C ALA A 151 -0.79 -14.45 -2.99
N ARG A 152 -0.47 -13.52 -3.88
CA ARG A 152 0.77 -12.73 -3.85
C ARG A 152 0.59 -11.52 -2.95
N ILE A 153 1.57 -11.25 -2.10
CA ILE A 153 1.53 -10.12 -1.16
C ILE A 153 2.73 -9.21 -1.45
N ILE A 154 2.46 -8.00 -1.91
CA ILE A 154 3.47 -6.98 -2.15
C ILE A 154 3.43 -5.97 -1.00
N HIS A 155 4.53 -5.88 -0.28
CA HIS A 155 4.70 -5.02 0.87
C HIS A 155 5.49 -3.76 0.50
N CYS A 156 4.81 -2.62 0.46
CA CYS A 156 5.43 -1.34 0.16
C CYS A 156 6.05 -0.74 1.43
N VAL A 157 7.37 -0.54 1.41
CA VAL A 157 8.12 0.09 2.51
C VAL A 157 8.84 1.33 2.05
N ARG A 158 9.10 2.21 3.00
CA ARG A 158 9.82 3.47 2.81
C ARG A 158 10.52 3.84 4.11
N SER A 159 11.62 4.58 4.02
CA SER A 159 12.36 5.01 5.20
C SER A 159 11.46 5.67 6.25
N PHE A 160 11.66 5.27 7.51
CA PHE A 160 10.94 5.80 8.66
C PHE A 160 10.81 7.34 8.66
N TRP A 161 11.89 8.04 8.35
CA TRP A 161 11.93 9.50 8.42
C TRP A 161 11.07 10.17 7.35
N ASP A 162 11.07 9.65 6.12
CA ASP A 162 10.20 10.17 5.07
C ASP A 162 8.73 9.86 5.34
N VAL A 163 8.44 8.68 5.89
CA VAL A 163 7.09 8.29 6.36
C VAL A 163 6.62 9.25 7.45
N LEU A 164 7.43 9.43 8.51
CA LEU A 164 7.11 10.30 9.64
C LEU A 164 6.84 11.72 9.17
N PHE A 165 7.73 12.28 8.35
CA PHE A 165 7.55 13.62 7.81
C PHE A 165 6.30 13.71 6.93
N SER A 166 6.08 12.75 6.03
CA SER A 166 4.93 12.76 5.13
C SER A 166 3.61 12.63 5.88
N CYS A 167 3.51 11.73 6.86
CA CYS A 167 2.30 11.54 7.65
C CYS A 167 2.04 12.76 8.53
N TYR A 168 3.06 13.25 9.23
CA TYR A 168 2.91 14.39 10.14
C TYR A 168 2.54 15.70 9.43
N LYS A 169 3.02 15.89 8.19
CA LYS A 169 2.75 17.12 7.42
C LYS A 169 1.34 17.15 6.82
N HIS A 170 0.74 16.00 6.51
CA HIS A 170 -0.56 15.96 5.84
C HIS A 170 -1.71 15.93 6.85
N LYS A 171 -2.77 16.68 6.55
CA LYS A 171 -4.04 16.57 7.27
C LYS A 171 -4.86 15.48 6.60
N PHE A 172 -5.05 14.37 7.31
CA PHE A 172 -5.97 13.32 6.89
C PHE A 172 -7.35 13.58 7.52
N GLU A 173 -8.40 13.50 6.72
CA GLU A 173 -9.77 13.75 7.16
C GLU A 173 -10.45 12.47 7.67
N ASP A 174 -9.85 11.30 7.40
CA ASP A 174 -10.42 10.00 7.71
C ASP A 174 -10.29 9.63 9.19
N SER A 175 -11.33 8.98 9.72
CA SER A 175 -11.30 8.26 10.99
C SER A 175 -10.36 7.04 10.92
N GLY A 176 -9.65 6.75 12.00
CA GLY A 176 -8.70 5.61 12.07
C GLY A 176 -7.25 5.99 11.79
N LEU A 177 -6.97 7.26 11.51
CA LEU A 177 -5.64 7.81 11.25
C LEU A 177 -5.16 8.75 12.37
N GLU A 178 -5.74 8.65 13.57
CA GLU A 178 -5.42 9.51 14.72
C GLU A 178 -3.96 9.36 15.15
N TRP A 179 -3.33 8.22 14.83
CA TRP A 179 -1.91 7.97 15.06
C TRP A 179 -0.99 8.91 14.27
N SER A 180 -1.46 9.51 13.16
CA SER A 180 -0.63 10.39 12.33
C SER A 180 -0.53 11.84 12.85
N LEU A 181 -1.26 12.16 13.93
CA LEU A 181 -1.40 13.54 14.42
C LEU A 181 -0.28 13.96 15.39
N SER A 182 0.47 13.03 15.97
CA SER A 182 1.61 13.31 16.83
C SER A 182 2.83 12.48 16.45
N ILE A 183 4.03 13.03 16.68
CA ILE A 183 5.29 12.32 16.40
C ILE A 183 5.40 11.06 17.25
N GLU A 184 5.02 11.14 18.52
CA GLU A 184 4.98 10.01 19.45
C GLU A 184 4.09 8.87 18.95
N HIS A 185 2.89 9.19 18.48
CA HIS A 185 1.97 8.18 17.97
C HIS A 185 2.47 7.57 16.66
N ILE A 186 3.06 8.38 15.76
CA ILE A 186 3.67 7.86 14.53
C ILE A 186 4.80 6.88 14.86
N VAL A 187 5.69 7.24 15.78
CA VAL A 187 6.79 6.36 16.24
C VAL A 187 6.23 5.05 16.77
N SER A 188 5.27 5.13 17.69
CA SER A 188 4.65 3.96 18.33
C SER A 188 3.99 3.03 17.31
N TYR A 189 3.21 3.61 16.39
CA TYR A 189 2.52 2.87 15.33
C TYR A 189 3.52 2.21 14.37
N PHE A 190 4.59 2.92 14.00
CA PHE A 190 5.63 2.41 13.12
C PHE A 190 6.35 1.20 13.72
N VAL A 191 6.69 1.26 15.00
CA VAL A 191 7.31 0.14 15.72
C VAL A 191 6.38 -1.07 15.77
N ALA A 192 5.10 -0.87 16.11
CA ALA A 192 4.11 -1.95 16.09
C ALA A 192 3.95 -2.59 14.71
N TYR A 193 3.85 -1.76 13.66
CA TYR A 193 3.81 -2.20 12.27
C TYR A 193 5.03 -3.05 11.88
N ARG A 194 6.25 -2.60 12.20
CA ARG A 194 7.48 -3.32 11.85
C ARG A 194 7.62 -4.62 12.63
N ARG A 195 7.23 -4.65 13.92
CA ARG A 195 7.13 -5.89 14.70
C ARG A 195 6.22 -6.91 14.03
N LEU A 196 5.04 -6.46 13.61
CA LEU A 196 4.06 -7.32 12.95
C LEU A 196 4.56 -7.82 11.59
N MET A 197 5.20 -6.97 10.79
CA MET A 197 5.77 -7.40 9.51
C MET A 197 6.91 -8.41 9.67
N ARG A 198 7.84 -8.19 10.61
CA ARG A 198 8.90 -9.17 10.92
C ARG A 198 8.32 -10.50 11.36
N HIS A 199 7.23 -10.48 12.13
CA HIS A 199 6.51 -11.70 12.48
C HIS A 199 6.03 -12.44 11.23
N TRP A 200 5.35 -11.75 10.32
CA TRP A 200 4.88 -12.36 9.07
C TRP A 200 6.00 -12.92 8.21
N GLU A 201 7.10 -12.18 8.05
CA GLU A 201 8.30 -12.65 7.34
C GLU A 201 8.87 -13.94 7.97
N THR A 202 8.76 -14.07 9.29
CA THR A 202 9.23 -15.25 10.04
C THR A 202 8.30 -16.45 9.86
N VAL A 203 6.98 -16.26 10.01
CA VAL A 203 6.01 -17.39 10.00
C VAL A 203 5.51 -17.75 8.60
N LEU A 204 5.74 -16.89 7.60
CA LEU A 204 5.37 -17.06 6.19
C LEU A 204 6.55 -16.72 5.25
N PRO A 205 7.68 -17.43 5.34
CA PRO A 205 8.87 -17.14 4.54
C PRO A 205 8.57 -17.22 3.04
N GLY A 206 9.01 -16.22 2.29
CA GLY A 206 8.83 -16.14 0.83
C GLY A 206 7.42 -15.78 0.35
N ARG A 207 6.43 -15.61 1.25
CA ARG A 207 5.05 -15.22 0.88
C ARG A 207 4.89 -13.74 0.59
N ILE A 208 5.76 -12.90 1.14
CA ILE A 208 5.69 -11.45 1.04
C ILE A 208 6.90 -10.97 0.23
N PHE A 209 6.64 -10.19 -0.81
CA PHE A 209 7.67 -9.48 -1.55
C PHE A 209 7.70 -8.01 -1.15
N THR A 210 8.83 -7.57 -0.61
CA THR A 210 9.00 -6.19 -0.14
C THR A 210 9.52 -5.30 -1.26
N VAL A 211 8.77 -4.25 -1.56
CA VAL A 211 9.18 -3.16 -2.47
C VAL A 211 9.61 -1.97 -1.62
N GLN A 212 10.91 -1.68 -1.63
CA GLN A 212 11.43 -0.46 -1.04
C GLN A 212 11.26 0.70 -2.02
N TYR A 213 10.55 1.74 -1.59
CA TYR A 213 10.24 2.89 -2.42
C TYR A 213 11.48 3.56 -3.00
N GLU A 214 12.52 3.73 -2.19
CA GLU A 214 13.76 4.37 -2.60
C GLU A 214 14.53 3.55 -3.63
N GLU A 215 14.53 2.22 -3.50
CA GLU A 215 15.08 1.30 -4.49
C GLU A 215 14.26 1.35 -5.80
N LEU A 216 12.93 1.32 -5.71
CA LEU A 216 12.05 1.43 -6.88
C LEU A 216 12.28 2.73 -7.66
N VAL A 217 12.56 3.82 -6.96
CA VAL A 217 12.85 5.11 -7.59
C VAL A 217 14.27 5.18 -8.18
N ALA A 218 15.23 4.49 -7.57
CA ALA A 218 16.62 4.46 -8.03
C ALA A 218 16.82 3.53 -9.24
N SER A 219 16.26 2.32 -9.16
CA SER A 219 16.43 1.22 -10.13
C SER A 219 15.07 0.62 -10.52
N PRO A 220 14.17 1.39 -11.17
CA PRO A 220 12.80 0.96 -11.38
C PRO A 220 12.67 -0.33 -12.20
N ARG A 221 13.44 -0.47 -13.29
CA ARG A 221 13.36 -1.67 -14.15
C ARG A 221 13.68 -2.95 -13.38
N GLU A 222 14.74 -2.94 -12.56
CA GLU A 222 15.19 -4.09 -11.77
C GLU A 222 14.18 -4.48 -10.68
N VAL A 223 13.63 -3.49 -9.97
CA VAL A 223 12.63 -3.74 -8.92
C VAL A 223 11.32 -4.23 -9.52
N VAL A 224 10.87 -3.63 -10.64
CA VAL A 224 9.65 -4.05 -11.32
C VAL A 224 9.80 -5.46 -11.88
N GLN A 225 10.95 -5.81 -12.43
CA GLN A 225 11.19 -7.18 -12.92
C GLN A 225 11.04 -8.20 -11.79
N ARG A 226 11.71 -8.00 -10.65
CA ARG A 226 11.58 -8.91 -9.48
C ARG A 226 10.14 -8.95 -8.92
N MET A 227 9.43 -7.82 -8.97
CA MET A 227 8.04 -7.74 -8.55
C MET A 227 7.12 -8.57 -9.47
N LEU A 228 7.31 -8.50 -10.79
CA LEU A 228 6.57 -9.32 -11.74
C LEU A 228 6.91 -10.81 -11.61
N GLU A 229 8.19 -11.15 -11.42
CA GLU A 229 8.63 -12.52 -11.15
C GLU A 229 7.96 -13.09 -9.89
N HIS A 230 7.86 -12.30 -8.80
CA HIS A 230 7.13 -12.70 -7.61
C HIS A 230 5.64 -12.94 -7.88
N CYS A 231 5.05 -12.20 -8.83
CA CYS A 231 3.67 -12.34 -9.25
C CYS A 231 3.43 -13.41 -10.32
N ASN A 232 4.45 -14.18 -10.74
CA ASN A 232 4.38 -15.08 -11.89
C ASN A 232 3.95 -14.38 -13.20
N LEU A 233 4.31 -13.11 -13.36
CA LEU A 233 4.01 -12.30 -14.54
C LEU A 233 5.24 -12.14 -15.42
N GLU A 234 5.05 -12.24 -16.73
CA GLU A 234 6.10 -11.96 -17.71
C GLU A 234 6.32 -10.44 -17.83
N TRP A 235 7.49 -10.05 -18.33
CA TRP A 235 7.77 -8.65 -18.56
C TRP A 235 6.97 -8.12 -19.78
N GLU A 236 6.25 -7.02 -19.58
CA GLU A 236 5.63 -6.25 -20.66
C GLU A 236 6.09 -4.79 -20.58
N GLU A 237 6.56 -4.18 -21.68
CA GLU A 237 7.11 -2.81 -21.64
C GLU A 237 6.10 -1.76 -21.11
N GLN A 238 4.79 -1.99 -21.29
CA GLN A 238 3.72 -1.13 -20.79
C GLN A 238 3.71 -0.93 -19.26
N VAL A 239 4.29 -1.85 -18.48
CA VAL A 239 4.42 -1.66 -17.02
C VAL A 239 5.30 -0.47 -16.65
N MET A 240 6.19 -0.05 -17.55
CA MET A 240 7.03 1.15 -17.41
C MET A 240 6.32 2.43 -17.88
N ASP A 241 5.28 2.29 -18.70
CA ASP A 241 4.46 3.37 -19.23
C ASP A 241 3.17 3.63 -18.41
N PHE A 242 3.14 3.18 -17.14
CA PHE A 242 2.00 3.29 -16.22
C PHE A 242 1.41 4.70 -16.00
N HIS A 243 2.15 5.73 -16.40
CA HIS A 243 1.78 7.13 -16.33
C HIS A 243 1.01 7.61 -17.57
N ARG A 244 1.06 6.84 -18.67
CA ARG A 244 0.38 7.15 -19.96
C ARG A 244 -1.05 6.62 -20.03
N SER A 245 -1.44 5.71 -19.14
CA SER A 245 -2.78 5.11 -19.10
C SER A 245 -3.84 6.18 -18.83
N LYS A 246 -4.56 6.60 -19.89
CA LYS A 246 -5.49 7.74 -19.87
C LYS A 246 -6.78 7.47 -19.09
N ASP A 247 -7.15 6.21 -18.92
CA ASP A 247 -8.43 5.82 -18.31
C ASP A 247 -8.35 5.58 -16.79
N ARG A 248 -7.17 5.75 -16.16
CA ARG A 248 -7.00 5.47 -14.72
C ARG A 248 -7.39 6.65 -13.84
N VAL A 249 -8.48 6.49 -13.09
CA VAL A 249 -8.90 7.42 -12.03
C VAL A 249 -8.15 7.08 -10.74
N VAL A 250 -7.06 7.79 -10.44
CA VAL A 250 -6.42 7.72 -9.12
C VAL A 250 -7.06 8.77 -8.21
N LEU A 251 -7.82 8.33 -7.20
CA LEU A 251 -8.51 9.22 -6.24
C LEU A 251 -7.70 9.53 -4.98
N THR A 252 -6.47 9.04 -4.89
CA THR A 252 -5.67 9.12 -3.66
C THR A 252 -4.90 10.44 -3.54
N HIS A 253 -4.48 10.82 -2.33
CA HIS A 253 -3.55 11.95 -2.12
C HIS A 253 -2.20 11.79 -2.87
N SER A 254 -1.91 10.61 -3.43
CA SER A 254 -0.74 10.33 -4.26
C SER A 254 -1.02 10.47 -5.77
N ALA A 255 -2.25 10.76 -6.19
CA ALA A 255 -2.67 10.78 -7.61
C ALA A 255 -1.80 11.64 -8.52
N LEU A 256 -1.47 12.86 -8.07
CA LEU A 256 -0.61 13.78 -8.83
C LEU A 256 0.81 13.21 -9.01
N GLN A 257 1.32 12.41 -8.07
CA GLN A 257 2.66 11.84 -8.13
C GLN A 257 2.75 10.69 -9.13
N VAL A 258 1.66 9.93 -9.30
CA VAL A 258 1.65 8.80 -10.24
C VAL A 258 1.46 9.26 -11.68
N ARG A 259 0.67 10.32 -11.91
CA ARG A 259 0.40 10.86 -13.26
C ARG A 259 1.64 11.43 -13.95
N THR A 260 2.62 11.86 -13.18
CA THR A 260 3.83 12.44 -13.74
C THR A 260 4.82 11.34 -14.17
N GLY A 261 4.76 10.12 -13.61
CA GLY A 261 5.84 9.11 -13.71
C GLY A 261 6.71 9.01 -12.44
N ILE A 262 7.81 8.25 -12.48
CA ILE A 262 8.73 8.07 -11.34
C ILE A 262 9.64 9.30 -11.21
N TYR A 263 9.56 10.02 -10.08
CA TYR A 263 10.47 11.15 -9.78
C TYR A 263 11.23 10.96 -8.48
N LYS A 264 12.50 11.37 -8.52
CA LYS A 264 13.43 11.31 -7.39
C LYS A 264 13.19 12.37 -6.32
N HIS A 265 12.39 13.41 -6.60
CA HIS A 265 12.17 14.55 -5.69
C HIS A 265 11.39 14.23 -4.40
N SER A 266 10.76 13.05 -4.31
CA SER A 266 10.09 12.58 -3.09
C SER A 266 11.06 12.03 -2.07
N VAL A 267 12.16 11.42 -2.50
CA VAL A 267 13.17 10.77 -1.65
C VAL A 267 14.01 11.83 -0.94
N GLY A 268 14.20 11.67 0.36
CA GLY A 268 15.10 12.54 1.14
C GLY A 268 14.56 13.95 1.39
N ARG A 269 13.28 14.24 1.12
CA ARG A 269 12.66 15.54 1.47
C ARG A 269 12.78 15.85 2.95
N VAL A 270 12.78 14.81 3.78
CA VAL A 270 12.96 14.94 5.22
C VAL A 270 14.31 15.56 5.61
N ALA A 271 15.34 15.53 4.75
CA ALA A 271 16.69 16.03 5.07
C ALA A 271 16.68 17.47 5.60
N ARG A 272 15.81 18.35 5.08
CA ARG A 272 15.66 19.74 5.52
C ARG A 272 15.10 19.88 6.94
N TYR A 273 14.34 18.89 7.39
CA TYR A 273 13.65 18.87 8.68
C TYR A 273 14.23 17.82 9.64
N ARG A 274 15.22 17.04 9.20
CA ARG A 274 15.70 15.85 9.90
C ARG A 274 16.12 16.15 11.33
N ARG A 275 16.95 17.18 11.54
CA ARG A 275 17.41 17.58 12.89
C ARG A 275 16.26 17.94 13.83
N LEU A 276 15.23 18.63 13.32
CA LEU A 276 14.07 19.02 14.12
C LEU A 276 13.22 17.81 14.50
N LEU A 277 12.96 16.92 13.53
CA LEU A 277 12.18 15.71 13.78
C LEU A 277 12.90 14.74 14.70
N GLU A 278 14.21 14.60 14.54
CA GLU A 278 15.06 13.76 15.40
C GLU A 278 15.06 14.25 16.85
N ALA A 279 15.13 15.57 17.06
CA ALA A 279 15.00 16.14 18.41
C ALA A 279 13.64 15.84 19.05
N GLU A 280 12.55 15.79 18.29
CA GLU A 280 11.22 15.42 18.80
C GLU A 280 11.09 13.91 19.03
N VAL A 281 11.62 13.08 18.13
CA VAL A 281 11.64 11.61 18.28
C VAL A 281 12.43 11.20 19.52
N ASN A 282 13.57 11.84 19.79
CA ASN A 282 14.40 11.59 20.97
C ASN A 282 13.69 11.89 22.31
N LYS A 283 12.52 12.55 22.29
CA LYS A 283 11.71 12.76 23.49
C LYS A 283 10.76 11.61 23.79
N VAL A 284 10.66 10.59 22.91
CA VAL A 284 9.71 9.47 23.00
C VAL A 284 10.40 8.24 23.63
N PRO A 285 10.47 8.11 24.97
CA PRO A 285 11.46 7.25 25.62
C PRO A 285 11.16 5.75 25.45
N LEU A 286 9.87 5.40 25.44
CA LEU A 286 9.37 4.02 25.43
C LEU A 286 9.76 3.23 24.18
N PHE A 287 10.08 3.90 23.07
CA PHE A 287 10.26 3.25 21.77
C PHE A 287 11.63 3.52 21.15
N LEU A 288 12.53 4.28 21.77
CA LEU A 288 13.79 4.66 21.14
C LEU A 288 14.72 3.49 20.84
N ASN A 289 14.83 2.53 21.76
CA ASN A 289 15.66 1.34 21.54
C ASN A 289 15.09 0.47 20.40
N GLU A 290 13.79 0.22 20.45
CA GLU A 290 13.08 -0.58 19.44
C GLU A 290 13.07 0.10 18.07
N LEU A 291 12.87 1.42 18.04
CA LEU A 291 12.94 2.22 16.83
C LEU A 291 14.36 2.20 16.26
N SER A 292 15.39 2.27 17.11
CA SER A 292 16.78 2.18 16.66
C SER A 292 17.08 0.83 16.02
N ASP A 293 16.58 -0.27 16.60
CA ASP A 293 16.72 -1.61 16.01
C ASP A 293 15.96 -1.74 14.68
N VAL A 294 14.73 -1.23 14.63
CA VAL A 294 13.90 -1.19 13.43
C VAL A 294 14.56 -0.36 12.33
N VAL A 295 15.07 0.82 12.66
CA VAL A 295 15.76 1.72 11.72
C VAL A 295 17.12 1.14 11.32
N ALA A 296 17.82 0.44 12.20
CA ALA A 296 19.08 -0.24 11.86
C ALA A 296 18.85 -1.44 10.94
N ASP A 297 17.75 -2.17 11.11
CA ASP A 297 17.29 -3.19 10.16
C ASP A 297 16.97 -2.55 8.80
N GLU A 298 16.33 -1.38 8.84
CA GLU A 298 16.24 -0.44 7.72
C GLU A 298 17.57 0.21 7.32
N ASN A 299 18.73 -0.29 7.73
CA ASN A 299 20.01 0.06 7.11
C ASN A 299 20.79 -1.19 6.66
N LYS A 300 20.44 -2.37 7.19
CA LYS A 300 21.07 -3.67 6.86
C LYS A 300 20.61 -4.27 5.54
N VAL A 301 19.37 -4.01 5.12
CA VAL A 301 18.89 -4.35 3.76
C VAL A 301 19.50 -3.38 2.75
N ASN A 302 20.82 -3.43 2.53
CA ASN A 302 21.63 -2.58 1.64
C ASN A 302 20.89 -1.33 1.15
N TRP A 303 20.64 -0.41 2.07
CA TRP A 303 19.92 0.80 1.76
C TRP A 303 20.88 1.63 0.94
N VAL A 304 20.69 1.64 -0.38
CA VAL A 304 21.42 2.53 -1.29
C VAL A 304 20.90 3.95 -1.07
N ILE A 305 21.06 4.43 0.16
CA ILE A 305 21.00 5.83 0.56
C ILE A 305 22.12 6.00 1.58
N ASN A 306 23.35 5.73 1.12
CA ASN A 306 24.53 6.26 1.80
C ASN A 306 24.35 7.76 1.90
N ASP A 307 24.09 8.25 3.11
CA ASP A 307 24.18 9.65 3.55
C ASP A 307 23.50 10.70 2.62
N SER A 308 22.58 11.46 3.18
CA SER A 308 21.99 12.66 2.53
C SER A 308 23.03 13.62 1.90
N ARG A 309 24.32 13.54 2.30
CA ARG A 309 25.45 14.23 1.66
C ARG A 309 25.88 13.65 0.31
N SER A 310 25.87 12.33 0.10
CA SER A 310 26.30 11.70 -1.16
C SER A 310 25.27 11.93 -2.28
N TRP A 311 23.98 11.94 -1.94
CA TRP A 311 22.90 12.25 -2.89
C TRP A 311 22.94 13.69 -3.42
N GLN A 312 23.35 14.65 -2.59
CA GLN A 312 23.57 16.04 -3.04
C GLN A 312 24.78 16.16 -3.99
N GLN A 313 25.81 15.33 -3.81
CA GLN A 313 26.97 15.27 -4.71
C GLN A 313 26.62 14.62 -6.06
N GLN A 314 25.75 13.61 -6.08
CA GLN A 314 25.31 12.98 -7.34
C GLN A 314 24.38 13.89 -8.18
N LEU A 315 23.59 14.76 -7.55
CA LEU A 315 22.76 15.74 -8.27
C LEU A 315 23.57 16.92 -8.85
N SER A 316 24.80 17.12 -8.41
CA SER A 316 25.68 18.20 -8.88
C SER A 316 26.59 17.78 -10.05
N HIS A 317 26.48 16.54 -10.54
CA HIS A 317 27.17 16.06 -11.73
C HIS A 317 26.16 15.67 -12.83
N PRO A 318 25.91 16.53 -13.83
CA PRO A 318 25.19 16.09 -15.02
C PRO A 318 26.13 15.16 -15.81
N GLN A 319 25.89 13.85 -15.77
CA GLN A 319 26.52 12.94 -16.71
C GLN A 319 26.01 13.26 -18.12
N ALA A 320 26.87 13.93 -18.88
CA ALA A 320 26.77 14.06 -20.31
C ALA A 320 26.91 12.67 -20.95
N ASN A 321 25.84 12.19 -21.57
CA ASN A 321 25.93 11.20 -22.63
C ASN A 321 24.78 11.43 -23.61
N ASN A 322 25.05 12.23 -24.64
CA ASN A 322 24.32 12.15 -25.89
C ASN A 322 25.27 12.53 -27.04
N PRO A 323 25.64 11.61 -27.95
CA PRO A 323 26.48 11.95 -29.08
C PRO A 323 25.65 12.60 -30.19
N LYS A 324 25.97 13.87 -30.46
CA LYS A 324 25.89 14.59 -31.76
C LYS A 324 24.68 14.31 -32.68
N SER A 325 23.89 15.36 -32.89
CA SER A 325 23.66 15.87 -34.25
C SER A 325 23.60 17.40 -34.21
N ALA A 326 24.57 18.03 -34.88
CA ALA A 326 24.70 19.46 -35.03
C ALA A 326 24.16 19.84 -36.40
N ILE A 327 23.07 20.61 -36.45
CA ILE A 327 22.76 21.49 -37.58
C ILE A 327 22.10 22.77 -37.03
N THR A 328 22.76 23.90 -37.23
CA THR A 328 22.26 25.29 -37.17
C THR A 328 22.76 25.96 -38.45
N PRO A 329 22.32 27.19 -38.84
CA PRO A 329 21.15 28.02 -38.50
C PRO A 329 20.47 28.49 -39.86
N PRO A 330 19.73 29.64 -40.04
CA PRO A 330 19.56 30.79 -39.17
C PRO A 330 18.23 31.58 -39.10
N LEU A 331 18.23 32.39 -38.03
CA LEU A 331 17.58 33.66 -37.68
C LEU A 331 16.85 34.50 -38.76
N SER A 332 15.66 35.02 -38.39
CA SER A 332 15.17 36.41 -38.60
C SER A 332 13.85 36.58 -37.81
N SER A 333 13.77 37.37 -36.74
CA SER A 333 13.44 38.81 -36.63
C SER A 333 12.00 39.21 -37.04
N ALA A 334 11.43 40.13 -36.24
CA ALA A 334 10.14 40.85 -36.35
C ALA A 334 8.94 40.15 -35.66
N ALA A 335 8.41 40.63 -34.53
CA ALA A 335 7.77 41.92 -34.20
C ALA A 335 6.29 41.98 -34.61
N GLU A 336 5.47 42.49 -33.66
CA GLU A 336 4.10 43.04 -33.84
C GLU A 336 2.98 42.03 -34.12
N GLN A 337 1.73 42.15 -33.66
CA GLN A 337 0.96 43.13 -32.88
C GLN A 337 -0.35 42.40 -32.49
N SER A 338 -0.92 42.69 -31.31
CA SER A 338 -2.37 42.50 -31.06
C SER A 338 -3.15 43.60 -31.80
N PRO A 339 -4.45 43.40 -32.13
CA PRO A 339 -5.46 43.90 -31.18
C PRO A 339 -6.73 43.05 -31.07
N ALA A 340 -7.45 43.34 -29.98
CA ALA A 340 -8.79 42.88 -29.64
C ALA A 340 -9.89 43.48 -30.54
N ALA A 341 -11.06 42.82 -30.61
CA ALA A 341 -12.34 43.35 -30.07
C ALA A 341 -13.60 42.61 -30.60
N SER A 342 -14.58 42.44 -29.70
CA SER A 342 -16.05 42.56 -29.85
C SER A 342 -16.78 41.77 -30.95
N SER A 343 -17.59 40.74 -30.65
CA SER A 343 -18.96 40.72 -30.07
C SER A 343 -20.08 40.64 -31.11
N THR A 344 -21.22 40.09 -30.65
CA THR A 344 -22.50 39.80 -31.33
C THR A 344 -22.52 38.46 -32.08
N GLY A 345 -23.47 37.54 -31.90
CA GLY A 345 -24.78 37.60 -31.26
C GLY A 345 -25.73 36.80 -32.16
N GLY A 346 -26.05 35.56 -31.78
CA GLY A 346 -26.89 34.69 -32.59
C GLY A 346 -27.40 33.51 -31.77
N LEU A 347 -28.52 33.73 -31.07
CA LEU A 347 -29.32 32.70 -30.42
C LEU A 347 -29.95 31.78 -31.48
N ARG A 348 -29.82 30.45 -31.32
CA ARG A 348 -30.86 29.49 -31.68
C ARG A 348 -30.88 28.27 -30.73
N GLU A 349 -31.98 28.23 -30.01
CA GLU A 349 -32.81 27.08 -29.62
C GLU A 349 -32.24 25.93 -28.79
N ARG A 350 -32.85 25.82 -27.60
CA ARG A 350 -32.69 24.80 -26.58
C ARG A 350 -33.46 23.55 -27.00
N HIS A 351 -32.83 22.38 -26.91
CA HIS A 351 -33.53 21.13 -26.61
C HIS A 351 -33.21 20.75 -25.18
N ALA A 352 -34.26 20.62 -24.37
CA ALA A 352 -34.19 20.16 -23.00
C ALA A 352 -33.96 18.65 -22.96
N MET A 353 -32.96 18.21 -22.19
CA MET A 353 -32.92 16.86 -21.64
C MET A 353 -32.73 16.95 -20.12
N ALA A 354 -33.47 16.08 -19.44
CA ALA A 354 -33.75 16.02 -18.01
C ALA A 354 -32.48 15.80 -17.14
N PRO A 355 -32.55 16.08 -15.81
CA PRO A 355 -31.38 16.23 -14.98
C PRO A 355 -30.69 14.89 -14.71
N ALA A 356 -29.36 14.89 -14.84
CA ALA A 356 -28.51 13.82 -14.37
C ALA A 356 -28.70 13.64 -12.86
N VAL A 357 -29.08 12.43 -12.47
CA VAL A 357 -29.10 11.98 -11.08
C VAL A 357 -27.67 12.09 -10.56
N VAL A 358 -27.44 13.04 -9.65
CA VAL A 358 -26.23 13.12 -8.85
C VAL A 358 -26.25 11.93 -7.91
N VAL A 359 -25.65 10.82 -8.33
CA VAL A 359 -25.33 9.72 -7.42
C VAL A 359 -24.18 10.22 -6.56
N ASN A 360 -24.53 10.64 -5.35
CA ASN A 360 -23.61 11.00 -4.29
C ASN A 360 -22.79 9.75 -3.90
N ARG A 361 -21.67 9.51 -4.59
CA ARG A 361 -20.70 8.46 -4.24
C ARG A 361 -19.83 8.96 -3.08
N GLY A 362 -20.44 9.11 -1.92
CA GLY A 362 -19.77 9.30 -0.64
C GLY A 362 -19.75 7.98 0.13
N ALA A 363 -18.89 7.04 -0.28
CA ALA A 363 -18.55 5.89 0.54
C ALA A 363 -17.12 6.11 1.06
N SER A 364 -17.02 6.77 2.21
CA SER A 364 -15.79 6.81 3.00
C SER A 364 -15.42 5.36 3.36
N SER A 365 -14.33 4.83 2.81
CA SER A 365 -13.77 3.58 3.30
C SER A 365 -13.29 3.85 4.73
N ARG A 366 -14.00 3.27 5.71
CA ARG A 366 -13.60 3.40 7.11
C ARG A 366 -12.35 2.55 7.28
N TYR A 367 -11.20 3.20 7.46
CA TYR A 367 -10.01 2.51 7.95
C TYR A 367 -10.38 1.88 9.28
N GLY A 368 -10.32 0.54 9.32
CA GLY A 368 -10.87 -0.27 10.40
C GLY A 368 -10.52 0.29 11.77
N SER A 369 -11.51 0.89 12.43
CA SER A 369 -11.52 1.03 13.87
C SER A 369 -11.30 -0.36 14.45
N SER A 370 -10.44 -0.46 15.47
CA SER A 370 -10.22 -1.70 16.22
C SER A 370 -11.51 -2.09 16.94
N GLU A 371 -12.46 -2.67 16.22
CA GLU A 371 -13.57 -3.38 16.85
C GLU A 371 -13.00 -4.70 17.36
N PHE A 372 -12.77 -4.68 18.67
CA PHE A 372 -12.56 -5.76 19.62
C PHE A 372 -12.42 -7.17 19.00
N LEU A 373 -11.17 -7.65 18.94
CA LEU A 373 -10.93 -9.09 19.11
C LEU A 373 -11.54 -9.50 20.48
N PRO A 374 -12.43 -10.49 20.55
CA PRO A 374 -12.82 -11.08 21.82
C PRO A 374 -11.57 -11.51 22.57
N GLN A 375 -11.51 -11.29 23.89
CA GLN A 375 -10.39 -11.73 24.72
C GLN A 375 -10.26 -13.26 24.63
N MET A 376 -9.35 -13.75 23.78
CA MET A 376 -8.97 -15.16 23.74
C MET A 376 -8.01 -15.42 24.90
N THR A 377 -8.55 -15.69 26.09
CA THR A 377 -7.77 -15.94 27.32
C THR A 377 -7.27 -17.38 27.47
N ALA A 378 -7.38 -18.21 26.43
CA ALA A 378 -6.81 -19.55 26.44
C ALA A 378 -6.29 -19.92 25.05
N THR A 379 -4.98 -20.16 24.94
CA THR A 379 -4.36 -20.79 23.78
C THR A 379 -4.91 -22.21 23.65
N PRO A 380 -5.69 -22.55 22.62
CA PRO A 380 -6.09 -23.94 22.42
C PRO A 380 -4.85 -24.73 21.97
N ARG A 381 -4.42 -25.72 22.76
CA ARG A 381 -3.41 -26.68 22.29
C ARG A 381 -4.08 -27.59 21.27
N ILE A 382 -3.89 -27.27 19.99
CA ILE A 382 -4.30 -28.13 18.87
C ILE A 382 -3.12 -29.08 18.58
N PRO A 383 -3.36 -30.40 18.39
CA PRO A 383 -2.30 -31.34 18.06
C PRO A 383 -1.64 -30.98 16.71
N LEU A 384 -0.31 -30.89 16.69
CA LEU A 384 0.47 -30.78 15.45
C LEU A 384 0.23 -32.03 14.60
N MET A 385 -0.21 -31.85 13.36
CA MET A 385 -0.33 -32.94 12.38
C MET A 385 1.05 -33.32 11.84
N PRO A 386 1.34 -34.62 11.60
CA PRO A 386 2.54 -35.03 10.89
C PRO A 386 2.47 -34.58 9.41
N GLY A 387 3.54 -33.94 8.94
CA GLY A 387 3.61 -33.36 7.59
C GLY A 387 3.36 -34.39 6.49
N ARG A 388 2.51 -34.02 5.51
CA ARG A 388 2.45 -34.70 4.22
C ARG A 388 3.80 -34.51 3.52
N GLN A 389 4.51 -35.62 3.26
CA GLN A 389 5.63 -35.59 2.32
C GLN A 389 5.10 -35.28 0.91
N PRO A 390 5.82 -34.48 0.10
CA PRO A 390 5.46 -34.26 -1.29
C PRO A 390 5.65 -35.56 -2.07
N SER A 391 4.63 -35.94 -2.85
CA SER A 391 4.75 -37.00 -3.86
C SER A 391 5.76 -36.56 -4.94
N PRO A 392 6.64 -37.46 -5.42
CA PRO A 392 7.62 -37.11 -6.44
C PRO A 392 6.93 -36.96 -7.80
N ILE A 393 7.17 -35.83 -8.47
CA ILE A 393 7.17 -35.69 -9.93
C ILE A 393 8.48 -35.04 -10.32
#